data_AF-L8H1A4-F1
#
_entry.id   AF-L8H1A4-F1
#
_cell.length_a   1.000
_cell.length_b   1.000
_cell.length_c   1.000
_cell.angle_alpha   90.00
_cell.angle_beta   90.00
_cell.angle_gamma   90.00
#
_symmetry.space_group_name_H-M   'P 1'
#
loop_
_entity.id
_entity.type
_entity.pdbx_description
1 polymer ?
#
loop_
_entity_poly.entity_id
_entity_poly.type
_entity_poly.pdbx_seq_one_letter_code
_entity_poly.pdbx_strand_id
1 'polypeptide(L)'
;MYIHALQEGGLLKLWKKYGLVLKEGFLYFHPAGSGDLSSPEQYKFVLALNNSWKAIYMQLTSLMGKKNCLELAGAAQSYLVCFGSEAERDHW
;
A
#
# COMPACT_ATOMS: atom_id res chain seq x y z
N MET A 1 1.69 -7.82 -12.66
CA MET A 1 0.65 -8.56 -11.91
C MET A 1 0.62 -7.96 -10.50
N TYR A 2 -0.20 -6.95 -10.26
CA TYR A 2 -0.03 -6.10 -9.06
C TYR A 2 -1.00 -6.53 -7.96
N ILE A 3 -0.50 -7.22 -6.93
CA ILE A 3 -1.22 -7.46 -5.69
C ILE A 3 -0.55 -6.61 -4.61
N HIS A 4 -1.04 -5.39 -4.39
CA HIS A 4 -0.69 -4.64 -3.20
C HIS A 4 -1.79 -4.84 -2.17
N ALA A 5 -1.46 -5.51 -1.08
CA ALA A 5 -2.41 -5.79 -0.02
C ALA A 5 -2.28 -4.71 1.06
N LEU A 6 -3.36 -3.99 1.38
CA LEU A 6 -3.39 -2.93 2.41
C LEU A 6 -4.03 -3.42 3.72
N GLN A 7 -3.39 -3.17 4.88
CA GLN A 7 -4.01 -3.29 6.20
C GLN A 7 -4.27 -1.88 6.78
N GLU A 8 -5.51 -1.61 7.17
CA GLU A 8 -5.91 -0.43 7.95
C GLU A 8 -6.00 -0.82 9.43
N GLY A 9 -5.82 0.10 10.40
CA GLY A 9 -5.63 -0.24 11.83
C GLY A 9 -6.80 -0.91 12.57
N GLY A 10 -6.47 -1.79 13.55
CA GLY A 10 -7.34 -2.24 14.67
C GLY A 10 -8.32 -3.39 14.40
N LEU A 11 -8.01 -4.57 14.96
CA LEU A 11 -8.81 -5.81 15.10
C LEU A 11 -9.55 -6.33 13.85
N LEU A 12 -8.96 -7.34 13.20
CA LEU A 12 -9.53 -8.17 12.11
C LEU A 12 -9.90 -7.41 10.83
N LYS A 13 -8.91 -6.81 10.16
CA LYS A 13 -9.11 -6.14 8.87
C LYS A 13 -8.63 -6.98 7.69
N LEU A 14 -9.52 -7.10 6.71
CA LEU A 14 -9.35 -7.86 5.47
C LEU A 14 -8.30 -7.20 4.56
N TRP A 15 -7.31 -7.98 4.13
CA TRP A 15 -6.39 -7.60 3.08
C TRP A 15 -7.14 -7.34 1.77
N LYS A 16 -6.95 -6.15 1.19
CA LYS A 16 -7.55 -5.78 -0.10
C LYS A 16 -6.48 -5.51 -1.13
N LYS A 17 -6.75 -5.95 -2.36
CA LYS A 17 -5.87 -5.78 -3.52
C LYS A 17 -6.09 -4.42 -4.17
N TYR A 18 -5.06 -3.60 -4.17
CA TYR A 18 -5.04 -2.31 -4.86
C TYR A 18 -3.91 -2.26 -5.88
N GLY A 19 -4.05 -1.38 -6.87
CA GLY A 19 -2.91 -0.80 -7.56
C GLY A 19 -2.55 0.53 -6.90
N LEU A 20 -1.25 0.82 -6.89
CA LEU A 20 -0.67 1.99 -6.24
C LEU A 20 -0.04 2.90 -7.29
N VAL A 21 -0.31 4.19 -7.20
CA VAL A 21 0.31 5.21 -8.07
C VAL A 21 0.91 6.28 -7.17
N LEU A 22 2.20 6.55 -7.32
CA LEU A 22 2.88 7.66 -6.65
C LEU A 22 3.04 8.80 -7.66
N LYS A 23 2.41 9.95 -7.40
CA LYS A 23 2.51 11.14 -8.25
C LYS A 23 2.54 12.39 -7.40
N GLU A 24 3.53 13.25 -7.62
CA GLU A 24 3.63 14.58 -6.99
C GLU A 24 3.55 14.56 -5.45
N GLY A 25 4.09 13.52 -4.81
CA GLY A 25 4.03 13.36 -3.35
C GLY A 25 2.70 12.83 -2.83
N PHE A 26 1.80 12.40 -3.69
CA PHE A 26 0.56 11.73 -3.32
C PHE A 26 0.61 10.25 -3.72
N LEU A 27 0.19 9.38 -2.81
CA LEU A 27 0.01 7.95 -3.05
C LEU A 27 -1.47 7.65 -3.25
N TYR A 28 -1.84 7.21 -4.44
CA TYR A 28 -3.20 6.90 -4.84
C TYR A 28 -3.44 5.39 -4.83
N PHE A 29 -4.61 4.98 -4.32
CA PHE A 29 -5.03 3.58 -4.22
C PHE A 29 -6.25 3.37 -5.09
N HIS A 30 -6.15 2.54 -6.13
CA HIS A 30 -7.29 2.17 -6.95
C HIS A 30 -7.57 0.66 -6.85
N PRO A 31 -8.83 0.21 -6.85
CA PRO A 31 -9.15 -1.21 -6.80
C PRO A 31 -8.52 -1.98 -7.97
N ALA A 32 -8.03 -3.19 -7.71
CA ALA A 32 -7.52 -4.03 -8.79
C ALA A 32 -8.63 -4.37 -9.80
N GLY A 33 -8.36 -4.15 -11.09
CA GLY A 33 -9.31 -4.38 -12.18
C GLY A 33 -10.08 -3.15 -12.65
N SER A 34 -9.80 -1.95 -12.10
CA SER A 34 -10.35 -0.70 -12.60
C SER A 34 -9.69 -0.33 -13.95
N GLY A 35 -10.50 -0.15 -14.99
CA GLY A 35 -10.07 -0.16 -16.39
C GLY A 35 -9.46 1.13 -16.92
N ASP A 36 -9.48 2.24 -16.17
CA ASP A 36 -8.92 3.52 -16.63
C ASP A 36 -8.26 4.32 -15.49
N LEU A 37 -6.93 4.20 -15.40
CA LEU A 37 -6.08 4.87 -14.40
C LEU A 37 -6.01 6.39 -14.58
N SER A 38 -6.52 6.93 -15.69
CA SER A 38 -6.53 8.37 -15.93
C SER A 38 -7.70 9.09 -15.25
N SER A 39 -8.72 8.35 -14.82
CA SER A 39 -9.90 8.92 -14.14
C SER A 39 -9.69 9.01 -12.61
N PRO A 40 -9.76 10.22 -12.02
CA PRO A 40 -9.63 10.42 -10.57
C PRO A 40 -10.69 9.70 -9.73
N GLU A 41 -11.84 9.40 -10.32
CA GLU A 41 -12.97 8.75 -9.63
C GLU A 41 -12.71 7.27 -9.30
N GLN A 42 -11.66 6.68 -9.88
CA GLN A 42 -11.28 5.29 -9.61
C GLN A 42 -10.41 5.14 -8.35
N TYR A 43 -9.93 6.24 -7.78
CA TYR A 43 -9.14 6.21 -6.56
C TYR A 43 -10.04 6.10 -5.35
N LYS A 44 -9.87 5.01 -4.60
CA LYS A 44 -10.62 4.77 -3.38
C LYS A 44 -10.09 5.61 -2.23
N PHE A 45 -8.76 5.78 -2.16
CA PHE A 45 -8.08 6.56 -1.13
C PHE A 45 -6.85 7.24 -1.71
N VAL A 46 -6.50 8.39 -1.13
CA VAL A 46 -5.31 9.18 -1.47
C VAL A 46 -4.59 9.54 -0.18
N LEU A 47 -3.27 9.34 -0.15
CA LEU A 47 -2.40 9.76 0.95
C LEU A 47 -1.50 10.89 0.47
N ALA A 48 -1.59 12.04 1.12
CA ALA A 48 -0.61 13.11 0.97
C ALA A 48 0.64 12.73 1.76
N LEU A 49 1.71 12.37 1.06
CA LEU A 49 3.00 12.09 1.67
C LEU A 49 3.70 13.42 1.97
N ASN A 50 4.27 13.48 3.15
CA ASN A 50 5.04 14.62 3.64
C ASN A 50 6.24 14.07 4.43
N ASN A 51 7.07 14.96 4.98
CA ASN A 51 8.30 14.56 5.67
C ASN A 51 8.08 13.74 6.95
N SER A 52 6.84 13.58 7.42
CA SER A 52 6.51 12.71 8.55
C SER A 52 6.31 11.25 8.14
N TRP A 53 6.14 10.97 6.84
CA TRP A 53 5.97 9.61 6.34
C TRP A 53 7.30 8.89 6.22
N LYS A 54 7.30 7.62 6.64
CA LYS A 54 8.44 6.71 6.50
C LYS A 54 7.98 5.38 5.94
N ALA A 55 8.76 4.81 5.03
CA ALA A 55 8.62 3.42 4.61
C ALA A 55 9.56 2.56 5.47
N ILE A 56 9.01 1.61 6.20
CA ILE A 56 9.74 0.74 7.12
C ILE A 56 9.63 -0.68 6.60
N TYR A 57 10.78 -1.33 6.39
CA TYR A 57 10.80 -2.73 5.98
C TYR A 57 10.23 -3.62 7.09
N MET A 58 9.26 -4.47 6.73
CA MET A 58 8.57 -5.33 7.67
C MET A 58 8.55 -6.78 7.17
N GLN A 59 9.20 -7.66 7.93
CA GLN A 59 9.16 -9.10 7.66
C GLN A 59 8.06 -9.77 8.49
N LEU A 60 6.92 -10.04 7.86
CA LEU A 60 5.71 -10.57 8.52
C LEU A 60 5.56 -12.10 8.41
N THR A 61 6.68 -12.81 8.46
CA THR A 61 6.75 -14.22 8.09
C THR A 61 6.15 -15.21 9.10
N SER A 62 5.69 -14.81 10.28
CA SER A 62 5.27 -15.77 11.33
C SER A 62 3.77 -15.87 11.61
N LEU A 63 2.95 -14.86 11.33
CA LEU A 63 1.52 -14.83 11.75
C LEU A 63 0.50 -14.60 10.62
N MET A 64 0.92 -14.03 9.49
CA MET A 64 0.00 -13.59 8.43
C MET A 64 0.28 -14.20 7.05
N GLY A 65 1.36 -14.99 6.92
CA GLY A 65 1.77 -15.61 5.66
C GLY A 65 2.14 -14.61 4.54
N LYS A 66 2.33 -13.32 4.89
CA LYS A 66 2.70 -12.28 3.94
C LYS A 66 4.21 -12.09 3.94
N LYS A 67 4.75 -11.86 2.75
CA LYS A 67 6.16 -11.55 2.49
C LYS A 67 6.23 -10.25 1.72
N ASN A 68 7.43 -9.69 1.63
CA ASN A 68 7.73 -8.50 0.83
C ASN A 68 6.83 -7.33 1.23
N CYS A 69 6.81 -6.96 2.51
CA CYS A 69 5.92 -5.91 3.01
C CYS A 69 6.68 -4.66 3.47
N LEU A 70 6.05 -3.52 3.29
CA LEU A 70 6.45 -2.21 3.82
C LEU A 70 5.35 -1.69 4.73
N GLU A 71 5.71 -1.17 5.89
CA GLU A 71 4.84 -0.29 6.64
C GLU A 71 5.09 1.16 6.20
N LEU A 72 4.06 1.78 5.64
CA LEU A 72 4.01 3.22 5.42
C LEU A 72 3.48 3.86 6.69
N ALA A 73 4.37 4.40 7.52
CA ALA A 73 4.04 5.02 8.79
C ALA A 73 4.04 6.54 8.65
N GLY A 74 2.86 7.16 8.82
CA GLY A 74 2.71 8.60 8.99
C GLY A 74 2.48 8.97 10.45
N ALA A 75 2.39 10.28 10.74
CA ALA A 75 2.29 10.78 12.12
C ALA A 75 1.08 10.26 12.92
N ALA A 76 -0.06 10.00 12.25
CA ALA A 76 -1.32 9.61 12.90
C ALA A 76 -1.81 8.21 12.52
N GLN A 77 -1.21 7.58 11.49
CA GLN A 77 -1.69 6.31 10.95
C GLN A 77 -0.56 5.59 10.24
N SER A 78 -0.63 4.26 10.23
CA SER A 78 0.22 3.43 9.41
C SER A 78 -0.57 2.48 8.52
N TYR A 79 0.05 2.12 7.41
CA TYR A 79 -0.50 1.24 6.40
C TYR A 79 0.50 0.15 6.09
N LEU A 80 0.05 -1.08 6.12
CA LEU A 80 0.89 -2.20 5.70
C LEU A 80 0.61 -2.55 4.25
N VAL A 81 1.65 -2.53 3.42
CA VAL A 81 1.59 -2.82 1.98
C VAL A 81 2.46 -4.02 1.69
N CYS A 82 1.90 -5.10 1.15
CA CYS A 82 2.68 -6.26 0.71
C CYS A 82 2.69 -6.39 -0.81
N PHE A 83 3.84 -6.72 -1.37
CA PHE A 83 4.12 -6.76 -2.81
C PHE A 83 4.21 -8.19 -3.34
N GLY A 84 4.06 -8.36 -4.66
CA GLY A 84 4.13 -9.66 -5.32
C GLY A 84 5.53 -10.29 -5.26
N SER A 85 6.57 -9.45 -5.21
CA SER A 85 7.98 -9.87 -5.12
C SER A 85 8.81 -8.93 -4.25
N GLU A 86 9.98 -9.40 -3.83
CA GLU A 86 10.98 -8.60 -3.12
C GLU A 86 11.51 -7.46 -3.99
N ALA A 87 11.78 -7.72 -5.26
CA ALA A 87 12.24 -6.69 -6.20
C ALA A 87 11.21 -5.56 -6.39
N GLU A 88 9.91 -5.90 -6.46
CA GLU A 88 8.85 -4.87 -6.52
C GLU A 88 8.77 -4.07 -5.22
N ARG A 89 8.97 -4.69 -4.06
CA ARG A 89 9.00 -4.00 -2.77
C ARG A 89 10.17 -3.02 -2.71
N ASP A 90 11.38 -3.44 -3.07
CA ASP A 90 12.60 -2.62 -2.93
C ASP A 90 12.69 -1.48 -3.94
N HIS A 91 12.01 -1.62 -5.08
CA HIS A 91 11.85 -0.54 -6.04
C HIS A 91 10.94 0.59 -5.51
N TRP A 92 10.00 0.25 -4.62
CA TRP A 92 9.01 1.13 -4.02
C TRP A 92 9.51 1.80 -2.75
#